data_AF-A0A8T2UA55-F1
#
_entry.id   AF-A0A8T2UA55-F1
#
_cell.length_a   1.000
_cell.length_b   1.000
_cell.length_c   1.000
_cell.angle_alpha   90.00
_cell.angle_beta   90.00
_cell.angle_gamma   90.00
#
_symmetry.space_group_name_H-M   'P 1'
#
loop_
_entity.id
_entity.type
_entity.pdbx_description
1 polymer ?
#
loop_
_entity_poly.entity_id
_entity_poly.type
_entity_poly.pdbx_seq_one_letter_code
_entity_poly.pdbx_strand_id
1 'polypeptide(L)'
;MAPKKGKKGKKDGKELTPEEKKAKAEALALKAEEARKKKVEIMKAHLQHIKNVEDRYSKENMQKIHDRWRKIMRVAKTNELHKDIETFLECYDSEVKQKDSTIARLMTHLDEAEQQREIAFGKHLEILNQLMNVHHTRMKDMETEFEDVVNKLKGSFEEESERIKNTHEKQKKELTDMINAMQNECKEAENELRQEFEASREEIKNKNTEEYNVLKISLERTIEDLECKIEDTHQAYLESTDSKTQAFKRMMEKDKITARLIEQRMRKLLHLHESIAYRRAKIATDSREWESRNKGMRDQKDGINKHYQDLKRRISKMRSQAHQDLKAISKLSEEVQEDLQKKLNIARNIIKLAQLNSKLELEQEKIFPFDPLHLSSFQRSGMNIGNFKLNISPKIQAHGDNEASVGATSLKTCSNETGLDVNICGPIVTDELGNEVPEFEYLSKFHNKYNRVLLDKIALENQKKSLTYEVNKLKNSLKGLVDGFSICNGDTMKMLNPYTNERSNLLSSLSKPSNINELMRMMERSTLLDSDRGMVSV
;
A
#
# COMPACT_ATOMS: atom_id res chain seq x y z
N MET A 1 65.63 -83.19 91.16
CA MET A 1 66.66 -82.62 92.05
C MET A 1 66.08 -82.48 93.46
N ALA A 2 66.59 -83.25 94.41
CA ALA A 2 66.48 -82.94 95.85
C ALA A 2 67.48 -81.79 96.17
N PRO A 3 67.48 -81.08 97.33
CA PRO A 3 67.38 -81.71 98.66
C PRO A 3 66.78 -80.91 99.86
N LYS A 4 66.40 -81.66 100.92
CA LYS A 4 66.69 -81.46 102.38
C LYS A 4 66.09 -80.21 103.10
N LYS A 5 65.79 -80.19 104.41
CA LYS A 5 65.90 -81.12 105.57
C LYS A 5 65.20 -80.47 106.78
N GLY A 6 64.53 -81.29 107.62
CA GLY A 6 64.59 -81.30 109.10
C GLY A 6 64.09 -80.08 109.90
N LYS A 7 63.84 -80.17 111.22
CA LYS A 7 63.90 -81.26 112.21
C LYS A 7 63.30 -80.74 113.54
N LYS A 8 62.48 -81.57 114.19
CA LYS A 8 62.30 -81.83 115.64
C LYS A 8 62.20 -80.68 116.67
N GLY A 9 61.21 -80.81 117.56
CA GLY A 9 61.27 -80.35 118.96
C GLY A 9 60.03 -80.77 119.75
N LYS A 10 60.23 -81.54 120.82
CA LYS A 10 59.26 -82.18 121.72
C LYS A 10 59.47 -81.57 123.11
N LYS A 11 58.42 -81.23 123.88
CA LYS A 11 58.28 -81.44 125.35
C LYS A 11 57.13 -80.64 126.00
N ASP A 12 56.29 -81.39 126.69
CA ASP A 12 55.78 -81.26 128.07
C ASP A 12 55.15 -79.94 128.59
N GLY A 13 53.86 -80.05 128.95
CA GLY A 13 53.40 -79.86 130.33
C GLY A 13 53.26 -78.43 130.87
N LYS A 14 52.01 -77.93 130.92
CA LYS A 14 51.45 -77.24 132.09
C LYS A 14 49.96 -76.98 131.89
N GLU A 15 49.13 -77.55 132.77
CA GLU A 15 47.77 -77.07 133.02
C GLU A 15 47.86 -75.75 133.79
N LEU A 16 47.17 -74.69 133.33
CA LEU A 16 46.52 -73.71 134.20
C LEU A 16 45.52 -72.82 133.42
N THR A 17 44.37 -72.61 134.07
CA THR A 17 43.37 -71.52 133.92
C THR A 17 42.46 -71.43 132.67
N PRO A 18 41.12 -71.29 132.86
CA PRO A 18 40.09 -71.37 131.80
C PRO A 18 39.96 -70.15 130.86
N GLU A 19 40.75 -69.08 131.01
CA GLU A 19 40.59 -67.86 130.18
C GLU A 19 41.40 -67.88 128.86
N GLU A 20 42.49 -68.64 128.75
CA GLU A 20 43.32 -68.67 127.52
C GLU A 20 42.78 -69.59 126.40
N LYS A 21 41.84 -70.50 126.72
CA LYS A 21 41.20 -71.38 125.71
C LYS A 21 40.15 -70.64 124.86
N LYS A 22 39.59 -69.54 125.37
CA LYS A 22 38.58 -68.74 124.65
C LYS A 22 39.22 -67.89 123.54
N ALA A 23 40.37 -67.28 123.81
CA ALA A 23 41.09 -66.43 122.85
C ALA A 23 41.66 -67.20 121.64
N LYS A 24 42.13 -68.44 121.81
CA LYS A 24 42.58 -69.27 120.68
C LYS A 24 41.44 -69.77 119.79
N ALA A 25 40.27 -70.06 120.37
CA ALA A 25 39.08 -70.42 119.60
C ALA A 25 38.57 -69.23 118.78
N GLU A 26 38.63 -68.02 119.34
CA GLU A 26 38.22 -66.78 118.68
C GLU A 26 39.18 -66.38 117.53
N ALA A 27 40.50 -66.56 117.71
CA ALA A 27 41.48 -66.33 116.65
C ALA A 27 41.38 -67.34 115.49
N LEU A 28 41.04 -68.60 115.78
CA LEU A 28 40.79 -69.62 114.74
C LEU A 28 39.48 -69.33 113.98
N ALA A 29 38.44 -68.85 114.68
CA ALA A 29 37.19 -68.41 114.08
C ALA A 29 37.39 -67.19 113.16
N LEU A 30 38.16 -66.18 113.59
CA LEU A 30 38.51 -65.01 112.77
C LEU A 30 39.30 -65.40 111.52
N LYS A 31 40.27 -66.33 111.63
CA LYS A 31 41.04 -66.80 110.47
C LYS A 31 40.19 -67.62 109.48
N ALA A 32 39.21 -68.37 109.97
CA ALA A 32 38.23 -69.06 109.15
C ALA A 32 37.25 -68.08 108.46
N GLU A 33 36.86 -67.01 109.16
CA GLU A 33 36.03 -65.94 108.60
C GLU A 33 36.80 -65.12 107.55
N GLU A 34 38.08 -64.83 107.77
CA GLU A 34 38.96 -64.19 106.79
C GLU A 34 39.20 -65.08 105.56
N ALA A 35 39.36 -66.39 105.73
CA ALA A 35 39.46 -67.33 104.61
C ALA A 35 38.13 -67.40 103.82
N ARG A 36 36.99 -67.30 104.51
CA ARG A 36 35.67 -67.19 103.87
C ARG A 36 35.51 -65.86 103.13
N LYS A 37 35.93 -64.73 103.70
CA LYS A 37 35.93 -63.41 103.05
C LYS A 37 36.84 -63.40 101.81
N LYS A 38 38.04 -63.96 101.90
CA LYS A 38 38.95 -64.12 100.75
C LYS A 38 38.34 -64.98 99.64
N LYS A 39 37.64 -66.08 99.99
CA LYS A 39 36.91 -66.89 99.00
C LYS A 39 35.77 -66.10 98.34
N VAL A 40 35.02 -65.31 99.11
CA VAL A 40 33.96 -64.44 98.59
C VAL A 40 34.53 -63.32 97.71
N GLU A 41 35.67 -62.73 98.07
CA GLU A 41 36.35 -61.72 97.26
C GLU A 41 36.91 -62.29 95.96
N ILE A 42 37.49 -63.48 96.00
CA ILE A 42 37.94 -64.19 94.78
C ILE A 42 36.74 -64.49 93.88
N MET A 43 35.62 -64.96 94.45
CA MET A 43 34.38 -65.22 93.71
C MET A 43 33.80 -63.92 93.12
N LYS A 44 33.80 -62.82 93.88
CA LYS A 44 33.34 -61.51 93.43
C LYS A 44 34.25 -60.94 92.34
N ALA A 45 35.57 -61.08 92.48
CA ALA A 45 36.54 -60.68 91.46
C ALA A 45 36.39 -61.51 90.18
N HIS A 46 36.11 -62.81 90.30
CA HIS A 46 35.82 -63.68 89.16
C HIS A 46 34.52 -63.27 88.45
N LEU A 47 33.45 -63.01 89.18
CA LEU A 47 32.19 -62.49 88.63
C LEU A 47 32.37 -61.10 87.99
N GLN A 48 33.16 -60.23 88.61
CA GLN A 48 33.48 -58.91 88.05
C GLN A 48 34.31 -59.03 86.77
N HIS A 49 35.24 -59.99 86.71
CA HIS A 49 36.00 -60.28 85.50
C HIS A 49 35.10 -60.79 84.38
N ILE A 50 34.21 -61.74 84.66
CA ILE A 50 33.20 -62.23 83.70
C ILE A 50 32.34 -61.08 83.21
N LYS A 51 31.79 -60.25 84.11
CA LYS A 51 31.00 -59.07 83.76
C LYS A 51 31.78 -58.11 82.85
N ASN A 52 33.04 -57.79 83.20
CA ASN A 52 33.86 -56.89 82.39
C ASN A 52 34.18 -57.48 81.01
N VAL A 53 34.38 -58.79 80.92
CA VAL A 53 34.59 -59.51 79.66
C VAL A 53 33.31 -59.50 78.82
N GLU A 54 32.16 -59.73 79.44
CA GLU A 54 30.84 -59.64 78.79
C GLU A 54 30.52 -58.21 78.33
N ASP A 55 30.80 -57.19 79.14
CA ASP A 55 30.66 -55.78 78.79
C ASP A 55 31.57 -55.40 77.60
N ARG A 56 32.80 -55.93 77.58
CA ARG A 56 33.72 -55.77 76.45
C ARG A 56 33.19 -56.46 75.20
N TYR A 57 32.76 -57.71 75.30
CA TYR A 57 32.16 -58.42 74.18
C TYR A 57 30.88 -57.75 73.68
N SER A 58 30.07 -57.18 74.57
CA SER A 58 28.88 -56.40 74.23
C SER A 58 29.25 -55.15 73.42
N LYS A 59 30.26 -54.39 73.86
CA LYS A 59 30.76 -53.22 73.12
C LYS A 59 31.37 -53.59 71.77
N GLU A 60 32.22 -54.61 71.73
CA GLU A 60 32.85 -55.10 70.50
C GLU A 60 31.79 -55.67 69.53
N ASN A 61 30.78 -56.37 70.04
CA ASN A 61 29.66 -56.86 69.24
C ASN A 61 28.81 -55.70 68.72
N MET A 62 28.54 -54.68 69.53
CA MET A 62 27.81 -53.47 69.11
C MET A 62 28.55 -52.74 67.98
N GLN A 63 29.88 -52.59 68.08
CA GLN A 63 30.70 -52.01 67.02
C GLN A 63 30.64 -52.85 65.74
N LYS A 64 30.78 -54.18 65.83
CA LYS A 64 30.65 -55.09 64.68
C LYS A 64 29.27 -55.02 64.04
N ILE A 65 28.21 -54.90 64.85
CA ILE A 65 26.83 -54.71 64.39
C ILE A 65 26.69 -53.36 63.67
N HIS A 66 27.21 -52.27 64.24
CA HIS A 66 27.22 -50.96 63.59
C HIS A 66 28.02 -50.94 62.29
N ASP A 67 29.17 -51.63 62.22
CA ASP A 67 29.96 -51.74 60.99
C ASP A 67 29.20 -52.50 59.90
N ARG A 68 28.55 -53.61 60.26
CA ARG A 68 27.68 -54.35 59.36
C ARG A 68 26.50 -53.49 58.91
N TRP A 69 25.82 -52.80 59.82
CA TRP A 69 24.73 -51.89 59.49
C TRP A 69 25.19 -50.73 58.61
N ARG A 70 26.34 -50.11 58.86
CA ARG A 70 26.91 -49.06 57.99
C ARG A 70 27.22 -49.60 56.59
N LYS A 71 27.69 -50.83 56.47
CA LYS A 71 27.90 -51.48 55.16
C LYS A 71 26.56 -51.70 54.46
N ILE A 72 25.57 -52.27 55.15
CA ILE A 72 24.23 -52.51 54.61
C ILE A 72 23.57 -51.19 54.20
N MET A 73 23.59 -50.17 55.06
CA MET A 73 23.01 -48.85 54.80
C MET A 73 23.70 -48.12 53.65
N ARG A 74 25.03 -48.21 53.54
CA ARG A 74 25.74 -47.65 52.38
C ARG A 74 25.30 -48.33 51.09
N VAL A 75 25.26 -49.66 51.06
CA VAL A 75 24.79 -50.40 49.88
C VAL A 75 23.33 -50.05 49.56
N ALA A 76 22.46 -49.97 50.57
CA ALA A 76 21.06 -49.59 50.38
C ALA A 76 20.92 -48.17 49.81
N LYS A 77 21.65 -47.18 50.37
CA LYS A 77 21.62 -45.80 49.88
C LYS A 77 22.25 -45.67 48.49
N THR A 78 23.34 -46.39 48.24
CA THR A 78 23.95 -46.45 46.90
C THR A 78 22.95 -47.02 45.89
N ASN A 79 22.22 -48.09 46.22
CA ASN A 79 21.21 -48.67 45.34
C ASN A 79 20.00 -47.74 45.12
N GLU A 80 19.57 -47.02 46.17
CA GLU A 80 18.53 -45.97 46.06
C GLU A 80 18.99 -44.87 45.08
N LEU A 81 20.21 -44.35 45.26
CA LEU A 81 20.75 -43.33 44.35
C LEU A 81 20.92 -43.82 42.92
N HIS A 82 21.31 -45.08 42.71
CA HIS A 82 21.37 -45.65 41.35
C HIS A 82 19.99 -45.71 40.70
N LYS A 83 18.95 -46.09 41.45
CA LYS A 83 17.56 -46.05 40.97
C LYS A 83 17.12 -44.63 40.67
N ASP A 84 17.43 -43.67 41.53
CA ASP A 84 17.10 -42.26 41.29
C ASP A 84 17.77 -41.77 39.99
N ILE A 85 19.06 -42.07 39.79
CA ILE A 85 19.78 -41.76 38.55
C ILE A 85 19.11 -42.42 37.34
N GLU A 86 18.73 -43.70 37.45
CA GLU A 86 18.03 -44.42 36.38
C GLU A 86 16.69 -43.74 36.04
N THR A 87 15.88 -43.38 37.04
CA THR A 87 14.61 -42.65 36.81
C THR A 87 14.85 -41.27 36.19
N PHE A 88 15.91 -40.56 36.59
CA PHE A 88 16.27 -39.29 35.97
C PHE A 88 16.73 -39.47 34.51
N LEU A 89 17.50 -40.52 34.21
CA LEU A 89 17.90 -40.84 32.83
C LEU A 89 16.70 -41.16 31.96
N GLU A 90 15.75 -41.96 32.44
CA GLU A 90 14.51 -42.24 31.70
C GLU A 90 13.69 -40.97 31.45
N CYS A 91 13.63 -40.07 32.44
CA CYS A 91 12.97 -38.77 32.30
C CYS A 91 13.70 -37.89 31.28
N TYR A 92 15.03 -37.79 31.34
CA TYR A 92 15.81 -37.03 30.37
C TYR A 92 15.68 -37.60 28.95
N ASP A 93 15.69 -38.93 28.78
CA ASP A 93 15.47 -39.57 27.48
C ASP A 93 14.08 -39.26 26.91
N SER A 94 13.05 -39.23 27.76
CA SER A 94 11.70 -38.84 27.37
C SER A 94 11.65 -37.37 26.94
N GLU A 95 12.28 -36.47 27.70
CA GLU A 95 12.38 -35.05 27.34
C GLU A 95 13.15 -34.83 26.03
N VAL A 96 14.24 -35.55 25.82
CA VAL A 96 15.03 -35.50 24.58
C VAL A 96 14.16 -35.92 23.40
N LYS A 97 13.43 -37.04 23.50
CA LYS A 97 12.49 -37.48 22.45
C LYS A 97 11.39 -36.45 22.17
N GLN A 98 10.85 -35.81 23.21
CA GLN A 98 9.85 -34.75 23.03
C GLN A 98 10.44 -33.53 22.32
N LYS A 99 11.66 -33.11 22.70
CA LYS A 99 12.38 -32.02 22.04
C LYS A 99 12.71 -32.38 20.60
N ASP A 100 13.18 -33.59 20.32
CA ASP A 100 13.49 -34.07 18.97
C ASP A 100 12.23 -34.13 18.09
N SER A 101 11.09 -34.59 18.63
CA SER A 101 9.82 -34.56 17.89
C SER A 101 9.34 -33.13 17.62
N THR A 102 9.59 -32.20 18.56
CA THR A 102 9.28 -30.78 18.38
C THR A 102 10.20 -30.17 17.32
N ILE A 103 11.49 -30.47 17.33
CA ILE A 103 12.46 -30.04 16.32
C ILE A 103 12.05 -30.58 14.95
N ALA A 104 11.73 -31.87 14.84
CA ALA A 104 11.30 -32.47 13.58
C ALA A 104 10.06 -31.76 13.00
N ARG A 105 9.06 -31.47 13.84
CA ARG A 105 7.87 -30.71 13.42
C ARG A 105 8.22 -29.27 13.02
N LEU A 106 9.13 -28.62 13.72
CA LEU A 106 9.58 -27.27 13.34
C LEU A 106 10.35 -27.28 12.02
N MET A 107 11.15 -28.32 11.75
CA MET A 107 11.83 -28.50 10.47
C MET A 107 10.82 -28.68 9.34
N THR A 108 9.79 -29.52 9.51
CA THR A 108 8.74 -29.67 8.49
C THR A 108 7.97 -28.37 8.25
N HIS A 109 7.67 -27.60 9.30
CA HIS A 109 7.03 -26.29 9.13
C HIS A 109 7.93 -25.27 8.43
N LEU A 110 9.24 -25.35 8.65
CA LEU A 110 10.21 -24.51 7.95
C LEU A 110 10.25 -24.86 6.45
N ASP A 111 10.27 -26.15 6.11
CA ASP A 111 10.20 -26.63 4.73
C ASP A 111 8.88 -26.23 4.05
N GLU A 112 7.74 -26.37 4.74
CA GLU A 112 6.43 -25.93 4.25
C GLU A 112 6.39 -24.42 3.99
N ALA A 113 6.94 -23.62 4.91
CA ALA A 113 7.03 -22.17 4.75
C ALA A 113 7.93 -21.78 3.57
N GLU A 114 9.04 -22.49 3.38
CA GLU A 114 9.92 -22.28 2.23
C GLU A 114 9.23 -22.61 0.90
N GLN A 115 8.54 -23.76 0.81
CA GLN A 115 7.74 -24.12 -0.36
C GLN A 115 6.64 -23.08 -0.66
N GLN A 116 5.95 -22.59 0.38
CA GLN A 116 4.96 -21.54 0.22
C GLN A 116 5.59 -20.25 -0.32
N ARG A 117 6.79 -19.87 0.17
CA ARG A 117 7.55 -18.72 -0.33
C ARG A 117 7.92 -18.90 -1.80
N GLU A 118 8.42 -20.07 -2.19
CA GLU A 118 8.78 -20.37 -3.59
C GLU A 118 7.56 -20.29 -4.51
N ILE A 119 6.42 -20.85 -4.11
CA ILE A 119 5.17 -20.79 -4.88
C ILE A 119 4.68 -19.35 -5.00
N ALA A 120 4.65 -18.60 -3.89
CA ALA A 120 4.23 -17.20 -3.89
C ALA A 120 5.14 -16.34 -4.77
N PHE A 121 6.45 -16.58 -4.74
CA PHE A 121 7.41 -15.90 -5.60
C PHE A 121 7.22 -16.27 -7.07
N GLY A 122 7.00 -17.56 -7.39
CA GLY A 122 6.67 -18.00 -8.73
C GLY A 122 5.39 -17.36 -9.28
N LYS A 123 4.35 -17.25 -8.44
CA LYS A 123 3.10 -16.57 -8.79
C LYS A 123 3.28 -15.07 -8.99
N HIS A 124 4.08 -14.42 -8.15
CA HIS A 124 4.44 -13.01 -8.35
C HIS A 124 5.18 -12.81 -9.69
N LEU A 125 6.15 -13.66 -10.02
CA LEU A 125 6.84 -13.59 -11.30
C LEU A 125 5.90 -13.82 -12.48
N GLU A 126 4.95 -14.75 -12.36
CA GLU A 126 3.91 -14.97 -13.37
C GLU A 126 3.06 -13.70 -13.60
N ILE A 127 2.62 -13.03 -12.53
CA ILE A 127 1.90 -11.76 -12.61
C ILE A 127 2.77 -10.67 -13.25
N LEU A 128 4.04 -10.57 -12.87
CA LEU A 128 4.98 -9.60 -13.43
C LEU A 128 5.19 -9.85 -14.93
N ASN A 129 5.28 -11.10 -15.36
CA ASN A 129 5.37 -11.46 -16.77
C ASN A 129 4.07 -11.14 -17.52
N GLN A 130 2.90 -11.37 -16.93
CA GLN A 130 1.62 -10.96 -17.51
C GLN A 130 1.55 -9.44 -17.68
N LEU A 131 1.97 -8.68 -16.68
CA LEU A 131 2.05 -7.22 -16.74
C LEU A 131 3.04 -6.76 -17.82
N MET A 132 4.21 -7.39 -17.90
CA MET A 132 5.21 -7.12 -18.94
C MET A 132 4.66 -7.39 -20.34
N ASN A 133 3.90 -8.47 -20.51
CA ASN A 133 3.24 -8.79 -21.78
C ASN A 133 2.19 -7.72 -22.15
N VAL A 134 1.36 -7.27 -21.20
CA VAL A 134 0.40 -6.18 -21.43
C VAL A 134 1.12 -4.88 -21.81
N HIS A 135 2.25 -4.58 -21.16
CA HIS A 135 3.06 -3.43 -21.54
C HIS A 135 3.68 -3.60 -22.93
N HIS A 136 4.16 -4.78 -23.28
CA HIS A 136 4.73 -5.05 -24.59
C HIS A 136 3.68 -4.96 -25.70
N THR A 137 2.47 -5.49 -25.49
CA THR A 137 1.37 -5.34 -26.45
C THR A 137 0.98 -3.88 -26.60
N ARG A 138 0.81 -3.14 -25.48
CA ARG A 138 0.51 -1.71 -25.54
C ARG A 138 1.58 -0.90 -26.26
N MET A 139 2.86 -1.19 -26.01
CA MET A 139 3.97 -0.54 -26.71
C MET A 139 3.92 -0.83 -28.20
N LYS A 140 3.70 -2.09 -28.58
CA LYS A 140 3.57 -2.51 -29.97
C LYS A 140 2.38 -1.84 -30.66
N ASP A 141 1.21 -1.79 -30.01
CA ASP A 141 0.03 -1.14 -30.56
C ASP A 141 0.31 0.35 -30.80
N MET A 142 0.93 1.02 -29.83
CA MET A 142 1.31 2.42 -29.95
C MET A 142 2.36 2.64 -31.05
N GLU A 143 3.35 1.76 -31.21
CA GLU A 143 4.30 1.78 -32.32
C GLU A 143 3.59 1.63 -33.67
N THR A 144 2.63 0.71 -33.79
CA THR A 144 1.85 0.53 -35.03
C THR A 144 0.96 1.74 -35.33
N GLU A 145 0.32 2.33 -34.32
CA GLU A 145 -0.46 3.56 -34.49
C GLU A 145 0.42 4.72 -34.94
N PHE A 146 1.62 4.85 -34.36
CA PHE A 146 2.59 5.87 -34.78
C PHE A 146 3.05 5.65 -36.22
N GLU A 147 3.36 4.41 -36.60
CA GLU A 147 3.77 4.07 -37.96
C GLU A 147 2.65 4.32 -38.97
N ASP A 148 1.41 3.99 -38.63
CA ASP A 148 0.22 4.29 -39.43
C ASP A 148 0.02 5.79 -39.62
N VAL A 149 0.15 6.59 -38.57
CA VAL A 149 0.05 8.06 -38.65
C VAL A 149 1.16 8.61 -39.54
N VAL A 150 2.39 8.13 -39.39
CA VAL A 150 3.53 8.52 -40.22
C VAL A 150 3.28 8.16 -41.68
N ASN A 151 2.77 6.97 -41.97
CA ASN A 151 2.51 6.53 -43.34
C ASN A 151 1.34 7.30 -43.98
N LYS A 152 0.27 7.56 -43.23
CA LYS A 152 -0.84 8.42 -43.69
C LYS A 152 -0.35 9.84 -43.99
N LEU A 153 0.49 10.39 -43.11
CA LEU A 153 1.05 11.73 -43.31
C LEU A 153 1.97 11.77 -44.54
N LYS A 154 2.87 10.80 -44.69
CA LYS A 154 3.71 10.64 -45.89
C LYS A 154 2.87 10.54 -47.16
N GLY A 155 1.85 9.69 -47.17
CA GLY A 155 0.92 9.56 -48.30
C GLY A 155 0.22 10.89 -48.64
N SER A 156 -0.26 11.63 -47.64
CA SER A 156 -0.88 12.94 -47.87
C SER A 156 0.10 13.98 -48.45
N PHE A 157 1.37 13.95 -48.04
CA PHE A 157 2.42 14.81 -48.58
C PHE A 157 2.80 14.41 -50.01
N GLU A 158 2.87 13.12 -50.31
CA GLU A 158 3.13 12.63 -51.66
C GLU A 158 1.99 13.00 -52.61
N GLU A 159 0.74 12.82 -52.19
CA GLU A 159 -0.44 13.26 -52.94
C GLU A 159 -0.46 14.78 -53.16
N GLU A 160 -0.18 15.58 -52.12
CA GLU A 160 -0.11 17.03 -52.25
C GLU A 160 1.04 17.45 -53.18
N SER A 161 2.21 16.82 -53.06
CA SER A 161 3.35 17.08 -53.94
C SER A 161 3.03 16.73 -55.39
N GLU A 162 2.35 15.62 -55.64
CA GLU A 162 1.92 15.21 -56.98
C GLU A 162 0.87 16.18 -57.54
N ARG A 163 -0.12 16.60 -56.73
CA ARG A 163 -1.11 17.62 -57.12
C ARG A 163 -0.43 18.94 -57.49
N ILE A 164 0.55 19.40 -56.70
CA ILE A 164 1.30 20.64 -56.98
C ILE A 164 2.10 20.50 -58.28
N LYS A 165 2.79 19.37 -58.49
CA LYS A 165 3.53 19.12 -59.73
C LYS A 165 2.61 19.11 -60.95
N ASN A 166 1.48 18.41 -60.89
CA ASN A 166 0.53 18.30 -61.99
C ASN A 166 -0.13 19.65 -62.32
N THR A 167 -0.50 20.44 -61.30
CA THR A 167 -1.05 21.79 -61.50
C THR A 167 -0.01 22.74 -62.09
N HIS A 168 1.24 22.69 -61.62
CA HIS A 168 2.33 23.47 -62.19
C HIS A 168 2.64 23.06 -63.63
N GLU A 169 2.67 21.76 -63.95
CA GLU A 169 2.85 21.28 -65.33
C GLU A 169 1.72 21.73 -66.25
N LYS A 170 0.47 21.70 -65.77
CA LYS A 170 -0.69 22.20 -66.52
C LYS A 170 -0.56 23.70 -66.80
N GLN A 171 -0.26 24.51 -65.78
CA GLN A 171 -0.04 25.95 -65.93
C GLN A 171 1.12 26.27 -66.88
N LYS A 172 2.21 25.50 -66.78
CA LYS A 172 3.36 25.64 -67.69
C LYS A 172 2.97 25.34 -69.13
N LYS A 173 2.17 24.29 -69.38
CA LYS A 173 1.65 23.96 -70.71
C LYS A 173 0.74 25.07 -71.22
N GLU A 174 -0.23 25.53 -70.43
CA GLU A 174 -1.13 26.63 -70.80
C GLU A 174 -0.37 27.93 -71.15
N LEU A 175 0.65 28.30 -70.38
CA LEU A 175 1.51 29.45 -70.69
C LEU A 175 2.31 29.24 -71.99
N THR A 176 2.83 28.03 -72.19
CA THR A 176 3.57 27.70 -73.42
C THR A 176 2.65 27.75 -74.64
N ASP A 177 1.42 27.26 -74.52
CA ASP A 177 0.42 27.29 -75.58
C ASP A 177 -0.03 28.72 -75.89
N MET A 178 -0.22 29.56 -74.87
CA MET A 178 -0.52 30.99 -75.05
C MET A 178 0.63 31.73 -75.74
N ILE A 179 1.88 31.45 -75.36
CA ILE A 179 3.06 32.02 -76.02
C ILE A 179 3.10 31.58 -77.50
N ASN A 180 2.87 30.30 -77.77
CA ASN A 180 2.85 29.78 -79.14
C ASN A 180 1.71 30.38 -79.98
N ALA A 181 0.51 30.53 -79.40
CA ALA A 181 -0.62 31.18 -80.05
C ALA A 181 -0.32 32.65 -80.37
N MET A 182 0.21 33.41 -79.39
CA MET A 182 0.61 34.80 -79.59
C MET A 182 1.72 34.95 -80.64
N GLN A 183 2.70 34.04 -80.65
CA GLN A 183 3.75 34.01 -81.68
C GLN A 183 3.18 33.73 -83.07
N ASN A 184 2.18 32.86 -83.19
CA ASN A 184 1.52 32.57 -84.46
C ASN A 184 0.70 33.77 -84.94
N GLU A 185 -0.09 34.41 -84.07
CA GLU A 185 -0.81 35.64 -84.41
C GLU A 185 0.14 36.77 -84.85
N CYS A 186 1.28 36.94 -84.16
CA CYS A 186 2.29 37.92 -84.58
C CYS A 186 2.86 37.58 -85.96
N LYS A 187 3.15 36.30 -86.24
CA LYS A 187 3.63 35.86 -87.56
C LYS A 187 2.58 36.05 -88.65
N GLU A 188 1.31 35.78 -88.36
CA GLU A 188 0.19 35.98 -89.28
C GLU A 188 0.03 37.48 -89.58
N ALA A 189 0.01 38.35 -88.56
CA ALA A 189 -0.02 39.80 -88.74
C ALA A 189 1.19 40.32 -89.53
N GLU A 190 2.39 39.81 -89.27
CA GLU A 190 3.59 40.13 -90.07
C GLU A 190 3.43 39.69 -91.53
N ASN A 191 2.82 38.53 -91.78
CA ASN A 191 2.55 38.03 -93.13
C ASN A 191 1.46 38.85 -93.84
N GLU A 192 0.39 39.22 -93.14
CA GLU A 192 -0.66 40.10 -93.66
C GLU A 192 -0.10 41.46 -94.02
N LEU A 193 0.66 42.10 -93.13
CA LEU A 193 1.37 43.35 -93.41
C LEU A 193 2.28 43.21 -94.63
N ARG A 194 3.07 42.14 -94.73
CA ARG A 194 3.91 41.87 -95.91
C ARG A 194 3.08 41.74 -97.19
N GLN A 195 1.97 41.02 -97.15
CA GLN A 195 1.06 40.87 -98.29
C GLN A 195 0.41 42.20 -98.67
N GLU A 196 -0.02 43.01 -97.70
CA GLU A 196 -0.55 44.36 -97.94
C GLU A 196 0.52 45.30 -98.54
N PHE A 197 1.76 45.22 -98.05
CA PHE A 197 2.89 45.96 -98.62
C PHE A 197 3.18 45.52 -100.06
N GLU A 198 3.16 44.23 -100.35
CA GLU A 198 3.35 43.70 -101.71
C GLU A 198 2.19 44.08 -102.63
N ALA A 199 0.94 44.00 -102.15
CA ALA A 199 -0.25 44.38 -102.88
C ALA A 199 -0.28 45.88 -103.18
N SER A 200 -0.01 46.74 -102.19
CA SER A 200 0.09 48.19 -102.39
C SER A 200 1.25 48.57 -103.33
N ARG A 201 2.39 47.85 -103.25
CA ARG A 201 3.50 48.02 -104.20
C ARG A 201 3.08 47.66 -105.62
N GLU A 202 2.35 46.56 -105.81
CA GLU A 202 1.81 46.18 -107.13
C GLU A 202 0.73 47.14 -107.61
N GLU A 203 -0.14 47.62 -106.74
CA GLU A 203 -1.16 48.62 -107.07
C GLU A 203 -0.51 49.93 -107.52
N ILE A 204 0.53 50.41 -106.82
CA ILE A 204 1.30 51.59 -107.24
C ILE A 204 1.99 51.33 -108.59
N LYS A 205 2.56 50.15 -108.79
CA LYS A 205 3.16 49.78 -110.08
C LYS A 205 2.11 49.82 -111.20
N ASN A 206 0.93 49.25 -110.96
CA ASN A 206 -0.18 49.24 -111.92
C ASN A 206 -0.69 50.66 -112.18
N LYS A 207 -0.93 51.47 -111.14
CA LYS A 207 -1.29 52.88 -111.27
C LYS A 207 -0.24 53.65 -112.05
N ASN A 208 1.05 53.47 -111.78
CA ASN A 208 2.11 54.12 -112.56
C ASN A 208 2.09 53.67 -114.02
N THR A 209 1.81 52.40 -114.32
CA THR A 209 1.67 51.94 -115.70
C THR A 209 0.40 52.46 -116.36
N GLU A 210 -0.71 52.58 -115.62
CA GLU A 210 -1.96 53.16 -116.08
C GLU A 210 -1.82 54.66 -116.32
N GLU A 211 -1.25 55.41 -115.38
CA GLU A 211 -0.91 56.82 -115.50
C GLU A 211 0.09 57.04 -116.64
N TYR A 212 1.08 56.16 -116.81
CA TYR A 212 1.97 56.20 -117.97
C TYR A 212 1.18 56.00 -119.27
N ASN A 213 0.27 55.03 -119.33
CA ASN A 213 -0.55 54.77 -120.52
C ASN A 213 -1.56 55.89 -120.79
N VAL A 214 -2.21 56.42 -119.76
CA VAL A 214 -3.14 57.55 -119.83
C VAL A 214 -2.39 58.81 -120.22
N LEU A 215 -1.22 59.06 -119.63
CA LEU A 215 -0.37 60.18 -119.99
C LEU A 215 0.10 60.03 -121.42
N LYS A 216 0.52 58.83 -121.84
CA LYS A 216 0.87 58.53 -123.23
C LYS A 216 -0.28 58.84 -124.18
N ILE A 217 -1.49 58.32 -123.91
CA ILE A 217 -2.69 58.60 -124.72
C ILE A 217 -3.03 60.10 -124.69
N SER A 218 -2.92 60.73 -123.52
CA SER A 218 -3.19 62.16 -123.37
C SER A 218 -2.13 63.00 -124.06
N LEU A 219 -0.87 62.55 -124.12
CA LEU A 219 0.23 63.23 -124.79
C LEU A 219 0.10 63.07 -126.28
N GLU A 220 -0.18 61.87 -126.78
CA GLU A 220 -0.55 61.61 -128.17
C GLU A 220 -1.73 62.50 -128.59
N ARG A 221 -2.78 62.56 -127.77
CA ARG A 221 -3.93 63.45 -127.99
C ARG A 221 -3.58 64.94 -127.85
N THR A 222 -2.73 65.33 -126.90
CA THR A 222 -2.29 66.73 -126.77
C THR A 222 -1.34 67.12 -127.88
N ILE A 223 -0.60 66.17 -128.48
CA ILE A 223 0.23 66.41 -129.64
C ILE A 223 -0.70 66.66 -130.83
N GLU A 224 -1.71 65.82 -131.05
CA GLU A 224 -2.75 66.06 -132.06
C GLU A 224 -3.51 67.38 -131.81
N ASP A 225 -3.92 67.64 -130.56
CA ASP A 225 -4.54 68.90 -130.18
C ASP A 225 -3.57 70.08 -130.26
N LEU A 226 -2.26 69.92 -130.05
CA LEU A 226 -1.26 70.99 -130.16
C LEU A 226 -0.92 71.23 -131.61
N GLU A 227 -1.01 70.24 -132.50
CA GLU A 227 -0.96 70.46 -133.93
C GLU A 227 -2.17 71.30 -134.35
N CYS A 228 -3.38 70.93 -133.89
CA CYS A 228 -4.61 71.68 -134.15
C CYS A 228 -4.68 73.03 -133.40
N LYS A 229 -4.11 73.13 -132.20
CA LYS A 229 -4.00 74.36 -131.40
C LYS A 229 -2.80 75.19 -131.80
N ILE A 230 -1.75 74.71 -132.44
CA ILE A 230 -0.73 75.59 -133.05
C ILE A 230 -1.41 76.36 -134.19
N GLU A 231 -2.34 75.72 -134.89
CA GLU A 231 -3.21 76.36 -135.88
C GLU A 231 -4.22 77.33 -135.20
N ASP A 232 -4.93 76.91 -134.15
CA ASP A 232 -5.93 77.76 -133.47
C ASP A 232 -5.36 78.82 -132.51
N THR A 233 -4.22 78.56 -131.87
CA THR A 233 -3.55 79.49 -130.94
C THR A 233 -2.66 80.48 -131.67
N HIS A 234 -2.17 80.20 -132.88
CA HIS A 234 -1.70 81.30 -133.72
C HIS A 234 -2.81 82.35 -133.92
N GLN A 235 -4.06 81.90 -134.03
CA GLN A 235 -5.25 82.74 -134.13
C GLN A 235 -5.65 83.38 -132.78
N ALA A 236 -5.61 82.63 -131.66
CA ALA A 236 -6.12 83.08 -130.36
C ALA A 236 -5.07 83.72 -129.40
N TYR A 237 -3.77 83.57 -129.65
CA TYR A 237 -2.69 84.22 -128.89
C TYR A 237 -2.64 85.73 -129.14
N LEU A 238 -3.30 86.20 -130.20
CA LEU A 238 -3.58 87.61 -130.45
C LEU A 238 -4.68 88.19 -129.54
N GLU A 239 -5.53 87.36 -128.91
CA GLU A 239 -6.78 87.85 -128.32
C GLU A 239 -6.98 87.58 -126.80
N SER A 240 -6.24 86.67 -126.14
CA SER A 240 -6.65 86.17 -124.81
C SER A 240 -5.66 86.34 -123.63
N THR A 241 -4.44 86.87 -123.83
CA THR A 241 -3.31 86.76 -122.88
C THR A 241 -3.51 87.43 -121.50
N ASP A 242 -4.49 88.31 -121.31
CA ASP A 242 -4.64 89.05 -120.03
C ASP A 242 -5.68 88.49 -119.05
N SER A 243 -6.69 87.75 -119.51
CA SER A 243 -7.85 87.39 -118.66
C SER A 243 -7.56 86.23 -117.68
N LYS A 244 -6.80 85.22 -118.11
CA LYS A 244 -6.53 84.00 -117.31
C LYS A 244 -5.58 84.25 -116.14
N THR A 245 -4.68 85.23 -116.28
CA THR A 245 -3.69 85.62 -115.27
C THR A 245 -4.35 86.23 -114.02
N GLN A 246 -5.54 86.83 -114.15
CA GLN A 246 -6.26 87.43 -113.02
C GLN A 246 -7.08 86.42 -112.19
N ALA A 247 -7.59 85.34 -112.80
CA ALA A 247 -8.40 84.33 -112.11
C ALA A 247 -7.55 83.44 -111.18
N PHE A 248 -6.35 83.07 -111.62
CA PHE A 248 -5.40 82.26 -110.84
C PHE A 248 -4.96 82.97 -109.55
N LYS A 249 -4.72 84.28 -109.61
CA LYS A 249 -4.35 85.09 -108.43
C LYS A 249 -5.42 85.09 -107.34
N ARG A 250 -6.71 84.99 -107.70
CA ARG A 250 -7.82 84.99 -106.72
C ARG A 250 -8.00 83.65 -106.01
N MET A 251 -7.68 82.52 -106.66
CA MET A 251 -7.73 81.19 -106.05
C MET A 251 -6.58 81.00 -105.04
N MET A 252 -5.37 81.43 -105.40
CA MET A 252 -4.19 81.32 -104.52
C MET A 252 -4.34 82.04 -103.18
N GLU A 253 -5.03 83.19 -103.15
CA GLU A 253 -5.24 83.93 -101.89
C GLU A 253 -6.25 83.23 -100.96
N LYS A 254 -7.26 82.54 -101.51
CA LYS A 254 -8.22 81.77 -100.71
C LYS A 254 -7.57 80.53 -100.08
N ASP A 255 -6.74 79.82 -100.84
CA ASP A 255 -5.99 78.64 -100.35
C ASP A 255 -5.00 79.00 -99.24
N LYS A 256 -4.40 80.19 -99.32
CA LYS A 256 -3.52 80.70 -98.27
C LYS A 256 -4.26 80.96 -96.95
N ILE A 257 -5.51 81.42 -97.02
CA ILE A 257 -6.33 81.69 -95.84
C ILE A 257 -6.82 80.38 -95.20
N THR A 258 -7.27 79.41 -96.00
CA THR A 258 -7.72 78.10 -95.49
C THR A 258 -6.56 77.30 -94.89
N ALA A 259 -5.38 77.32 -95.52
CA ALA A 259 -4.18 76.66 -94.99
C ALA A 259 -3.79 77.17 -93.58
N ARG A 260 -3.81 78.50 -93.37
CA ARG A 260 -3.54 79.10 -92.04
C ARG A 260 -4.59 78.69 -90.99
N LEU A 261 -5.85 78.59 -91.37
CA LEU A 261 -6.93 78.17 -90.46
C LEU A 261 -6.79 76.70 -90.06
N ILE A 262 -6.44 75.82 -91.01
CA ILE A 262 -6.17 74.40 -90.76
C ILE A 262 -5.00 74.26 -89.79
N GLU A 263 -3.91 75.00 -90.00
CA GLU A 263 -2.74 74.98 -89.12
C GLU A 263 -3.09 75.40 -87.67
N GLN A 264 -3.87 76.46 -87.50
CA GLN A 264 -4.34 76.89 -86.17
C GLN A 264 -5.24 75.84 -85.49
N ARG A 265 -6.11 75.17 -86.24
CA ARG A 265 -6.97 74.09 -85.71
C ARG A 265 -6.15 72.85 -85.36
N MET A 266 -5.17 72.48 -86.18
CA MET A 266 -4.27 71.36 -85.94
C MET A 266 -3.48 71.54 -84.64
N ARG A 267 -2.92 72.73 -84.40
CA ARG A 267 -2.21 73.03 -83.13
C ARG A 267 -3.12 72.92 -81.90
N LYS A 268 -4.36 73.42 -81.99
CA LYS A 268 -5.35 73.27 -80.90
C LYS A 268 -5.70 71.80 -80.66
N LEU A 269 -5.81 71.00 -81.73
CA LEU A 269 -6.14 69.59 -81.66
C LEU A 269 -5.01 68.79 -81.00
N LEU A 270 -3.75 69.08 -81.37
CA LEU A 270 -2.57 68.49 -80.72
C LEU A 270 -2.51 68.83 -79.23
N HIS A 271 -2.73 70.09 -78.86
CA HIS A 271 -2.69 70.49 -77.45
C HIS A 271 -3.80 69.83 -76.61
N LEU A 272 -5.01 69.70 -77.18
CA LEU A 272 -6.11 68.97 -76.54
C LEU A 272 -5.80 67.47 -76.45
N HIS A 273 -5.18 66.89 -77.47
CA HIS A 273 -4.78 65.48 -77.48
C HIS A 273 -3.74 65.19 -76.39
N GLU A 274 -2.70 66.01 -76.26
CA GLU A 274 -1.70 65.91 -75.19
C GLU A 274 -2.33 66.08 -73.80
N SER A 275 -3.26 67.02 -73.64
CA SER A 275 -3.99 67.22 -72.37
C SER A 275 -4.83 66.00 -71.98
N ILE A 276 -5.51 65.37 -72.94
CA ILE A 276 -6.26 64.12 -72.73
C ILE A 276 -5.31 62.98 -72.38
N ALA A 277 -4.19 62.83 -73.11
CA ALA A 277 -3.19 61.81 -72.85
C ALA A 277 -2.59 61.94 -71.44
N TYR A 278 -2.23 63.17 -71.04
CA TYR A 278 -1.75 63.48 -69.69
C TYR A 278 -2.80 63.12 -68.61
N ARG A 279 -4.06 63.52 -68.80
CA ARG A 279 -5.14 63.19 -67.84
C ARG A 279 -5.38 61.68 -67.76
N ARG A 280 -5.34 60.96 -68.87
CA ARG A 280 -5.46 59.48 -68.89
C ARG A 280 -4.30 58.81 -68.15
N ALA A 281 -3.08 59.25 -68.39
CA ALA A 281 -1.91 58.76 -67.68
C ALA A 281 -2.02 59.03 -66.17
N LYS A 282 -2.47 60.23 -65.77
CA LYS A 282 -2.66 60.60 -64.37
C LYS A 282 -3.75 59.77 -63.68
N ILE A 283 -4.88 59.52 -64.36
CA ILE A 283 -5.93 58.62 -63.84
C ILE A 283 -5.38 57.20 -63.64
N ALA A 284 -4.58 56.70 -64.58
CA ALA A 284 -3.99 55.37 -64.48
C ALA A 284 -2.97 55.26 -63.33
N THR A 285 -2.12 56.28 -63.12
CA THR A 285 -1.19 56.30 -61.98
C THR A 285 -1.94 56.37 -60.66
N ASP A 286 -2.94 57.25 -60.56
CA ASP A 286 -3.73 57.40 -59.34
C ASP A 286 -4.50 56.11 -59.03
N SER A 287 -5.08 55.43 -60.04
CA SER A 287 -5.75 54.13 -59.86
C SER A 287 -4.80 53.07 -59.29
N ARG A 288 -3.58 52.97 -59.82
CA ARG A 288 -2.56 52.03 -59.32
C ARG A 288 -2.13 52.34 -57.90
N GLU A 289 -1.94 53.62 -57.57
CA GLU A 289 -1.61 54.05 -56.21
C GLU A 289 -2.73 53.71 -55.22
N TRP A 290 -3.99 53.97 -55.60
CA TRP A 290 -5.16 53.62 -54.80
C TRP A 290 -5.32 52.11 -54.63
N GLU A 291 -5.14 51.32 -55.68
CA GLU A 291 -5.18 49.85 -55.60
C GLU A 291 -4.09 49.30 -54.68
N SER A 292 -2.86 49.80 -54.81
CA SER A 292 -1.73 49.40 -53.96
C SER A 292 -1.97 49.77 -52.49
N ARG A 293 -2.41 51.00 -52.22
CA ARG A 293 -2.75 51.46 -50.86
C ARG A 293 -3.89 50.65 -50.26
N ASN A 294 -4.94 50.40 -51.03
CA ASN A 294 -6.11 49.66 -50.56
C ASN A 294 -5.79 48.18 -50.35
N LYS A 295 -4.91 47.59 -51.17
CA LYS A 295 -4.35 46.26 -50.95
C LYS A 295 -3.55 46.20 -49.66
N GLY A 296 -2.62 47.14 -49.43
CA GLY A 296 -1.85 47.21 -48.19
C GLY A 296 -2.73 47.34 -46.94
N MET A 297 -3.79 48.17 -47.00
CA MET A 297 -4.76 48.30 -45.91
C MET A 297 -5.54 47.01 -45.66
N ARG A 298 -5.92 46.27 -46.71
CA ARG A 298 -6.56 44.95 -46.59
C ARG A 298 -5.62 43.91 -45.97
N ASP A 299 -4.38 43.84 -46.44
CA ASP A 299 -3.39 42.90 -45.92
C ASP A 299 -3.10 43.15 -44.43
N GLN A 300 -3.00 44.43 -44.02
CA GLN A 300 -2.88 44.80 -42.61
C GLN A 300 -4.11 44.42 -41.78
N LYS A 301 -5.32 44.71 -42.29
CA LYS A 301 -6.57 44.30 -41.65
C LYS A 301 -6.63 42.79 -41.46
N ASP A 302 -6.28 42.03 -42.48
CA ASP A 302 -6.30 40.56 -42.45
C ASP A 302 -5.22 40.01 -41.50
N GLY A 303 -4.04 40.63 -41.46
CA GLY A 303 -3.00 40.34 -40.47
C GLY A 303 -3.48 40.56 -39.03
N ILE A 304 -4.08 41.71 -38.74
CA ILE A 304 -4.66 42.02 -37.42
C ILE A 304 -5.79 41.04 -37.09
N ASN A 305 -6.65 40.71 -38.05
CA ASN A 305 -7.75 39.77 -37.84
C ASN A 305 -7.26 38.35 -37.52
N LYS A 306 -6.17 37.89 -38.17
CA LYS A 306 -5.51 36.62 -37.83
C LYS A 306 -4.99 36.65 -36.40
N HIS A 307 -4.25 37.70 -36.01
CA HIS A 307 -3.79 37.86 -34.62
C HIS A 307 -4.93 37.89 -33.61
N TYR A 308 -6.04 38.56 -33.94
CA TYR A 308 -7.24 38.56 -33.10
C TYR A 308 -7.85 37.16 -32.96
N GLN A 309 -7.96 36.38 -34.05
CA GLN A 309 -8.46 35.01 -34.01
C GLN A 309 -7.55 34.09 -33.19
N ASP A 310 -6.23 34.20 -33.34
CA ASP A 310 -5.26 33.41 -32.58
C ASP A 310 -5.32 33.75 -31.09
N LEU A 311 -5.38 35.04 -30.76
CA LEU A 311 -5.56 35.48 -29.38
C LEU A 311 -6.89 34.97 -28.81
N LYS A 312 -7.98 35.04 -29.57
CA LYS A 312 -9.29 34.53 -29.15
C LYS A 312 -9.24 33.01 -28.89
N ARG A 313 -8.60 32.24 -29.77
CA ARG A 313 -8.38 30.79 -29.56
C ARG A 313 -7.57 30.52 -28.29
N ARG A 314 -6.49 31.29 -28.06
CA ARG A 314 -5.66 31.16 -26.86
C ARG A 314 -6.44 31.47 -25.59
N ILE A 315 -7.24 32.54 -25.58
CA ILE A 315 -8.11 32.91 -24.45
C ILE A 315 -9.15 31.80 -24.20
N SER A 316 -9.79 31.28 -25.25
CA SER A 316 -10.74 30.18 -25.11
C SER A 316 -10.10 28.93 -24.52
N LYS A 317 -8.87 28.58 -24.94
CA LYS A 317 -8.11 27.45 -24.40
C LYS A 317 -7.73 27.66 -22.93
N MET A 318 -7.29 28.87 -22.57
CA MET A 318 -6.99 29.20 -21.16
C MET A 318 -8.24 29.12 -20.29
N ARG A 319 -9.39 29.62 -20.78
CA ARG A 319 -10.67 29.51 -20.07
C ARG A 319 -11.13 28.06 -19.92
N SER A 320 -10.99 27.24 -20.96
CA SER A 320 -11.35 25.81 -20.87
C SER A 320 -10.44 25.06 -19.89
N GLN A 321 -9.14 25.36 -19.88
CA GLN A 321 -8.21 24.74 -18.93
C GLN A 321 -8.53 25.15 -17.50
N ALA A 322 -8.68 26.46 -17.23
CA ALA A 322 -9.04 26.93 -15.89
C ALA A 322 -10.39 26.36 -15.41
N HIS A 323 -11.34 26.15 -16.32
CA HIS A 323 -12.60 25.49 -16.00
C HIS A 323 -12.43 24.00 -15.65
N GLN A 324 -11.57 23.28 -16.38
CA GLN A 324 -11.23 21.89 -16.08
C GLN A 324 -10.50 21.77 -14.74
N ASP A 325 -9.54 22.66 -14.46
CA ASP A 325 -8.78 22.68 -13.21
C ASP A 325 -9.73 22.97 -12.03
N LEU A 326 -10.63 23.95 -12.17
CA LEU A 326 -11.64 24.25 -11.15
C LEU A 326 -12.57 23.06 -10.91
N LYS A 327 -13.00 22.37 -11.98
CA LYS A 327 -13.83 21.17 -11.88
C LYS A 327 -13.10 20.04 -11.14
N ALA A 328 -11.82 19.85 -11.43
CA ALA A 328 -10.99 18.85 -10.76
C ALA A 328 -10.82 19.17 -9.27
N ILE A 329 -10.52 20.43 -8.94
CA ILE A 329 -10.41 20.88 -7.54
C ILE A 329 -11.74 20.74 -6.80
N SER A 330 -12.87 21.10 -7.42
CA SER A 330 -14.20 20.92 -6.81
C SER A 330 -14.45 19.45 -6.48
N LYS A 331 -14.19 18.55 -7.43
CA LYS A 331 -14.37 17.11 -7.25
C LYS A 331 -13.48 16.54 -6.15
N LEU A 332 -12.19 16.91 -6.14
CA LEU A 332 -11.27 16.50 -5.08
C LEU A 332 -11.69 17.07 -3.71
N SER A 333 -12.18 18.31 -3.66
CA SER A 333 -12.66 18.92 -2.42
C SER A 333 -13.91 18.23 -1.89
N GLU A 334 -14.82 17.82 -2.78
CA GLU A 334 -16.03 17.05 -2.43
C GLU A 334 -15.64 15.66 -1.91
N GLU A 335 -14.73 14.95 -2.59
CA GLU A 335 -14.23 13.63 -2.16
C GLU A 335 -13.56 13.70 -0.78
N VAL A 336 -12.67 14.66 -0.56
CA VAL A 336 -12.00 14.86 0.74
C VAL A 336 -13.02 15.26 1.82
N GLN A 337 -14.00 16.10 1.48
CA GLN A 337 -15.06 16.48 2.40
C GLN A 337 -15.91 15.28 2.81
N GLU A 338 -16.30 14.41 1.87
CA GLU A 338 -17.03 13.18 2.15
C GLU A 338 -16.23 12.25 3.07
N ASP A 339 -14.94 12.06 2.80
CA ASP A 339 -14.10 11.19 3.61
C ASP A 339 -13.88 11.74 5.02
N LEU A 340 -13.69 13.05 5.15
CA LEU A 340 -13.65 13.72 6.46
C LEU A 340 -14.98 13.57 7.19
N GLN A 341 -16.13 13.71 6.51
CA GLN A 341 -17.44 13.49 7.10
C GLN A 341 -17.63 12.03 7.57
N LYS A 342 -17.17 11.04 6.79
CA LYS A 342 -17.19 9.62 7.21
C LYS A 342 -16.35 9.42 8.48
N LYS A 343 -15.11 9.94 8.51
CA LYS A 343 -14.24 9.88 9.70
C LYS A 343 -14.88 10.57 10.91
N LEU A 344 -15.48 11.73 10.72
CA LEU A 344 -16.20 12.47 11.76
C LEU A 344 -17.37 11.65 12.31
N ASN A 345 -18.15 11.00 11.43
CA ASN A 345 -19.27 10.16 11.86
C ASN A 345 -18.81 8.95 12.66
N ILE A 346 -17.71 8.30 12.27
CA ILE A 346 -17.10 7.21 13.05
C ILE A 346 -16.66 7.74 14.43
N ALA A 347 -15.95 8.86 14.48
CA ALA A 347 -15.52 9.47 15.75
C ALA A 347 -16.71 9.84 16.65
N ARG A 348 -17.77 10.43 16.09
CA ARG A 348 -19.02 10.71 16.82
C ARG A 348 -19.66 9.44 17.36
N ASN A 349 -19.68 8.36 16.57
CA ASN A 349 -20.24 7.08 17.01
C ASN A 349 -19.41 6.47 18.15
N ILE A 350 -18.07 6.50 18.06
CA ILE A 350 -17.19 6.05 19.14
C ILE A 350 -17.43 6.85 20.41
N ILE A 351 -17.50 8.19 20.33
CA ILE A 351 -17.79 9.05 21.48
C ILE A 351 -19.18 8.75 22.07
N LYS A 352 -20.21 8.60 21.23
CA LYS A 352 -21.56 8.25 21.68
C LYS A 352 -21.58 6.91 22.40
N LEU A 353 -20.92 5.88 21.85
CA LEU A 353 -20.80 4.57 22.48
C LEU A 353 -20.03 4.64 23.80
N ALA A 354 -18.93 5.41 23.85
CA ALA A 354 -18.18 5.65 25.08
C ALA A 354 -19.04 6.36 26.14
N GLN A 355 -19.83 7.36 25.76
CA GLN A 355 -20.76 8.05 26.67
C GLN A 355 -21.88 7.13 27.18
N LEU A 356 -22.44 6.28 26.32
CA LEU A 356 -23.43 5.29 26.71
C LEU A 356 -22.84 4.25 27.67
N ASN A 357 -21.64 3.74 27.37
CA ASN A 357 -20.93 2.80 28.23
C ASN A 357 -20.56 3.44 29.57
N SER A 358 -20.13 4.70 29.58
CA SER A 358 -19.81 5.43 30.80
C SER A 358 -21.01 5.57 31.74
N LYS A 359 -22.26 5.60 31.24
CA LYS A 359 -23.44 5.57 32.12
C LYS A 359 -23.50 4.32 33.00
N LEU A 360 -22.98 3.18 32.53
CA LEU A 360 -22.96 1.91 33.23
C LEU A 360 -21.71 1.71 34.11
N GLU A 361 -20.74 2.62 34.04
CA GLU A 361 -19.53 2.58 34.87
C GLU A 361 -19.81 3.07 36.30
N LEU A 362 -19.17 2.44 37.27
CA LEU A 362 -19.24 2.81 38.68
C LEU A 362 -18.57 4.18 38.92
N GLU A 363 -19.00 4.92 39.95
CA GLU A 363 -18.41 6.24 40.28
C GLU A 363 -16.89 6.18 40.46
N GLN A 364 -16.39 5.09 41.06
CA GLN A 364 -14.96 4.87 41.28
C GLN A 364 -14.18 4.74 39.97
N GLU A 365 -14.76 4.13 38.94
CA GLU A 365 -14.14 3.93 37.62
C GLU A 365 -14.24 5.18 36.73
N LYS A 366 -15.19 6.06 37.02
CA LYS A 366 -15.30 7.38 36.38
C LYS A 366 -14.25 8.36 36.91
N ILE A 367 -13.97 8.32 38.21
CA ILE A 367 -13.01 9.22 38.86
C ILE A 367 -11.57 8.77 38.58
N PHE A 368 -11.31 7.45 38.57
CA PHE A 368 -9.97 6.88 38.30
C PHE A 368 -10.02 5.78 37.22
N PRO A 369 -10.06 6.16 35.92
CA PRO A 369 -10.22 5.19 34.83
C PRO A 369 -9.00 4.30 34.57
N PHE A 370 -7.80 4.72 34.98
CA PHE A 370 -6.53 4.12 34.57
C PHE A 370 -5.57 3.79 35.74
N ASP A 371 -6.00 3.94 36.98
CA ASP A 371 -5.13 3.81 38.15
C ASP A 371 -4.92 2.32 38.55
N PRO A 372 -3.67 1.82 38.69
CA PRO A 372 -3.37 0.46 39.13
C PRO A 372 -3.70 0.18 40.61
N LEU A 373 -3.99 1.22 41.40
CA LEU A 373 -4.06 1.15 42.86
C LEU A 373 -5.26 0.39 43.47
N HIS A 374 -6.05 -0.33 42.68
CA HIS A 374 -7.11 -1.20 43.20
C HIS A 374 -6.79 -2.71 43.14
N LEU A 375 -5.58 -3.12 42.75
CA LEU A 375 -5.08 -4.47 43.05
C LEU A 375 -4.72 -4.64 44.54
N SER A 376 -4.45 -3.54 45.26
CA SER A 376 -3.97 -3.60 46.65
C SER A 376 -5.06 -4.02 47.65
N SER A 377 -6.35 -3.89 47.32
CA SER A 377 -7.42 -4.28 48.23
C SER A 377 -7.66 -5.79 48.28
N PHE A 378 -7.14 -6.56 47.33
CA PHE A 378 -7.29 -8.03 47.29
C PHE A 378 -6.10 -8.79 47.91
N GLN A 379 -5.00 -8.14 48.27
CA GLN A 379 -3.80 -8.79 48.80
C GLN A 379 -3.83 -9.07 50.32
N ARG A 380 -4.94 -8.83 51.02
CA ARG A 380 -5.02 -9.03 52.49
C ARG A 380 -5.72 -10.30 52.97
N SER A 381 -6.01 -11.25 52.08
CA SER A 381 -6.33 -12.63 52.48
C SER A 381 -5.38 -13.59 51.77
N GLY A 382 -4.44 -14.14 52.52
CA GLY A 382 -3.51 -15.15 52.02
C GLY A 382 -4.26 -16.37 51.48
N MET A 383 -4.30 -16.51 50.17
CA MET A 383 -4.49 -17.78 49.47
C MET A 383 -3.38 -17.91 48.43
N ASN A 384 -2.64 -19.01 48.53
CA ASN A 384 -1.70 -19.47 47.52
C ASN A 384 -2.37 -19.50 46.15
N ILE A 385 -1.96 -18.61 45.25
CA ILE A 385 -2.29 -18.72 43.83
C ILE A 385 -1.22 -19.63 43.22
N GLY A 386 -1.50 -20.93 43.22
CA GLY A 386 -0.83 -21.86 42.31
C GLY A 386 -1.13 -21.45 40.87
N ASN A 387 -0.10 -21.54 40.03
CA ASN A 387 -0.11 -21.30 38.58
C ASN A 387 -1.46 -21.55 37.90
N PHE A 388 -2.23 -20.47 37.69
CA PHE A 388 -3.43 -20.50 36.85
C PHE A 388 -3.03 -20.09 35.44
N LYS A 389 -2.69 -21.06 34.59
CA LYS A 389 -2.61 -20.85 33.14
C LYS A 389 -4.03 -20.61 32.62
N LEU A 390 -4.37 -19.37 32.31
CA LEU A 390 -5.53 -19.03 31.51
C LEU A 390 -5.28 -19.50 30.06
N ASN A 391 -5.76 -20.69 29.73
CA ASN A 391 -6.02 -21.07 28.34
C ASN A 391 -7.27 -20.30 27.89
N ILE A 392 -7.07 -19.09 27.36
CA ILE A 392 -8.08 -18.42 26.54
C ILE A 392 -7.68 -18.65 25.09
N SER A 393 -8.24 -19.68 24.48
CA SER A 393 -8.28 -19.80 23.03
C SER A 393 -9.18 -18.68 22.48
N PRO A 394 -8.74 -17.86 21.52
CA PRO A 394 -9.63 -16.89 20.87
C PRO A 394 -10.58 -17.66 19.97
N LYS A 395 -11.83 -17.84 20.42
CA LYS A 395 -12.90 -18.34 19.56
C LYS A 395 -13.45 -17.16 18.75
N ILE A 396 -12.72 -16.77 17.70
CA ILE A 396 -13.25 -15.92 16.65
C ILE A 396 -13.95 -16.85 15.66
N GLN A 397 -15.27 -16.96 15.76
CA GLN A 397 -16.08 -17.45 14.65
C GLN A 397 -16.12 -16.34 13.61
N ALA A 398 -15.29 -16.49 12.58
CA ALA A 398 -15.46 -15.80 11.32
C ALA A 398 -16.70 -16.40 10.63
N HIS A 399 -17.81 -15.67 10.65
CA HIS A 399 -18.76 -15.75 9.55
C HIS A 399 -18.30 -14.74 8.51
N GLY A 400 -17.96 -15.28 7.33
CA GLY A 400 -17.83 -14.51 6.12
C GLY A 400 -19.14 -13.77 5.84
N ASP A 401 -19.00 -12.51 5.47
CA ASP A 401 -19.35 -12.04 4.13
C ASP A 401 -19.15 -10.53 4.14
N ASN A 402 -18.12 -10.07 3.43
CA ASN A 402 -18.14 -8.89 2.56
C ASN A 402 -16.70 -8.48 2.24
N GLU A 403 -16.38 -8.70 0.96
CA GLU A 403 -15.22 -8.17 0.27
C GLU A 403 -15.13 -6.64 0.44
N ALA A 404 -13.99 -6.16 0.90
CA ALA A 404 -13.56 -4.80 0.64
C ALA A 404 -12.04 -4.81 0.47
N SER A 405 -11.65 -4.95 -0.80
CA SER A 405 -10.32 -4.68 -1.33
C SER A 405 -9.80 -3.34 -0.80
N VAL A 406 -8.84 -3.40 0.13
CA VAL A 406 -8.00 -2.24 0.46
C VAL A 406 -6.94 -2.16 -0.62
N GLY A 407 -7.31 -1.54 -1.74
CA GLY A 407 -6.39 -1.16 -2.79
C GLY A 407 -5.39 -0.16 -2.22
N ALA A 408 -4.14 -0.61 -2.08
CA ALA A 408 -2.97 0.24 -1.95
C ALA A 408 -2.89 1.15 -3.19
N THR A 409 -3.55 2.31 -3.11
CA THR A 409 -3.47 3.33 -4.15
C THR A 409 -2.20 4.12 -3.90
N SER A 410 -1.14 3.68 -4.57
CA SER A 410 0.10 4.45 -4.75
C SER A 410 -0.25 5.78 -5.42
N LEU A 411 -0.30 6.84 -4.61
CA LEU A 411 -0.41 8.23 -5.05
C LEU A 411 0.91 8.60 -5.74
N LYS A 412 0.87 8.58 -7.07
CA LYS A 412 1.95 9.07 -7.93
C LYS A 412 1.91 10.60 -7.92
N THR A 413 2.64 11.22 -7.01
CA THR A 413 2.88 12.67 -7.02
C THR A 413 3.94 13.00 -8.05
N CYS A 414 3.54 13.65 -9.15
CA CYS A 414 4.44 14.43 -9.98
C CYS A 414 4.77 15.73 -9.23
N SER A 415 5.98 15.86 -8.69
CA SER A 415 6.58 17.16 -8.38
C SER A 415 8.09 17.01 -8.37
N ASN A 416 8.72 17.77 -9.24
CA ASN A 416 10.16 17.90 -9.37
C ASN A 416 10.79 18.44 -8.09
N GLU A 417 12.02 17.97 -7.87
CA GLU A 417 13.08 18.46 -6.98
C GLU A 417 12.83 19.81 -6.29
N THR A 418 12.70 19.78 -4.96
CA THR A 418 13.50 20.59 -4.03
C THR A 418 13.40 19.95 -2.65
N GLY A 419 14.55 19.66 -2.05
CA GLY A 419 14.62 19.01 -0.74
C GLY A 419 14.02 19.88 0.36
N LEU A 420 12.91 19.43 0.91
CA LEU A 420 12.46 19.72 2.26
C LEU A 420 11.62 18.52 2.71
N ASP A 421 12.14 17.79 3.70
CA ASP A 421 11.46 16.67 4.34
C ASP A 421 10.17 17.17 5.01
N VAL A 422 9.06 17.08 4.29
CA VAL A 422 7.72 17.27 4.86
C VAL A 422 7.39 15.98 5.61
N ASN A 423 7.70 15.97 6.90
CA ASN A 423 7.21 14.96 7.82
C ASN A 423 5.69 14.86 7.70
N ILE A 424 5.25 13.69 7.27
CA ILE A 424 3.86 13.29 7.14
C ILE A 424 3.25 13.31 8.55
N CYS A 425 2.37 14.28 8.80
CA CYS A 425 1.64 14.40 10.06
C CYS A 425 0.56 13.30 10.14
N GLY A 426 0.96 12.09 10.52
CA GLY A 426 0.06 11.04 10.97
C GLY A 426 -0.39 11.28 12.43
N PRO A 427 -1.54 10.73 12.87
CA PRO A 427 -1.98 10.85 14.26
C PRO A 427 -1.07 10.00 15.16
N ILE A 428 -0.16 10.66 15.87
CA ILE A 428 0.74 10.05 16.85
C ILE A 428 0.09 10.15 18.24
N VAL A 429 -0.10 9.01 18.91
CA VAL A 429 -0.51 8.99 20.33
C VAL A 429 0.75 9.09 21.17
N THR A 430 0.75 10.06 22.09
CA THR A 430 1.87 10.30 23.00
C THR A 430 1.55 9.75 24.40
N ASP A 431 2.58 9.24 25.07
CA ASP A 431 2.48 8.87 26.49
C ASP A 431 2.45 10.12 27.39
N GLU A 432 2.23 9.95 28.70
CA GLU A 432 2.21 11.03 29.70
C GLU A 432 3.51 11.87 29.76
N LEU A 433 4.59 11.36 29.15
CA LEU A 433 5.91 11.99 29.02
C LEU A 433 6.16 12.60 27.63
N GLY A 434 5.20 12.55 26.72
CA GLY A 434 5.30 13.13 25.37
C GLY A 434 6.03 12.27 24.34
N ASN A 435 6.38 11.03 24.67
CA ASN A 435 7.04 10.08 23.74
C ASN A 435 6.01 9.37 22.85
N GLU A 436 6.38 9.05 21.61
CA GLU A 436 5.52 8.32 20.68
C GLU A 436 5.28 6.89 21.17
N VAL A 437 4.00 6.51 21.29
CA VAL A 437 3.61 5.15 21.67
C VAL A 437 3.57 4.27 20.40
N PRO A 438 4.08 3.04 20.44
CA PRO A 438 3.92 2.12 19.31
C PRO A 438 2.44 1.80 19.04
N GLU A 439 2.05 1.62 17.77
CA GLU A 439 0.64 1.39 17.39
C GLU A 439 -0.02 0.19 18.11
N PHE A 440 0.76 -0.83 18.48
CA PHE A 440 0.26 -2.01 19.21
C PHE A 440 -0.06 -1.72 20.69
N GLU A 441 0.46 -0.62 21.26
CA GLU A 441 0.24 -0.23 22.66
C GLU A 441 -0.85 0.85 22.82
N TYR A 442 -1.39 1.41 21.73
CA TYR A 442 -2.40 2.49 21.74
C TYR A 442 -3.64 2.19 22.60
N LEU A 443 -4.06 0.92 22.66
CA LEU A 443 -5.26 0.49 23.39
C LEU A 443 -4.97 -0.21 24.72
N SER A 444 -3.71 -0.27 25.17
CA SER A 444 -3.30 -0.97 26.40
C SER A 444 -4.09 -0.53 27.64
N LYS A 445 -4.23 0.79 27.85
CA LYS A 445 -5.04 1.38 28.94
C LYS A 445 -6.53 1.02 28.82
N PHE A 446 -7.08 0.96 27.60
CA PHE A 446 -8.46 0.53 27.36
C PHE A 446 -8.65 -0.96 27.68
N HIS A 447 -7.74 -1.83 27.26
CA HIS A 447 -7.78 -3.25 27.54
C HIS A 447 -7.65 -3.55 29.04
N ASN A 448 -6.83 -2.80 29.77
CA ASN A 448 -6.74 -2.91 31.23
C ASN A 448 -8.09 -2.60 31.90
N LYS A 449 -8.77 -1.52 31.49
CA LYS A 449 -10.11 -1.19 31.98
C LYS A 449 -11.14 -2.26 31.62
N TYR A 450 -11.11 -2.77 30.38
CA TYR A 450 -12.00 -3.85 29.94
C TYR A 450 -11.80 -5.14 30.75
N ASN A 451 -10.55 -5.56 30.97
CA ASN A 451 -10.22 -6.76 31.73
C ASN A 451 -10.66 -6.65 33.19
N ARG A 452 -10.56 -5.47 33.80
CA ARG A 452 -11.08 -5.21 35.15
C ARG A 452 -12.59 -5.43 35.23
N VAL A 453 -13.36 -4.80 34.35
CA VAL A 453 -14.84 -4.97 34.32
C VAL A 453 -15.21 -6.43 34.07
N LEU A 454 -14.42 -7.16 33.26
CA LEU A 454 -14.62 -8.58 33.03
C LEU A 454 -14.39 -9.42 34.29
N LEU A 455 -13.34 -9.13 35.08
CA LEU A 455 -13.07 -9.79 36.35
C LEU A 455 -14.20 -9.53 37.36
N ASP A 456 -14.67 -8.29 37.46
CA ASP A 456 -15.77 -7.92 38.35
C ASP A 456 -17.07 -8.63 37.94
N LYS A 457 -17.35 -8.74 36.63
CA LYS A 457 -18.47 -9.53 36.12
C LYS A 457 -18.38 -11.00 36.54
N ILE A 458 -17.21 -11.62 36.39
CA ILE A 458 -16.99 -13.02 36.78
C ILE A 458 -17.17 -13.20 38.30
N ALA A 459 -16.68 -12.26 39.10
CA ALA A 459 -16.87 -12.27 40.55
C ALA A 459 -18.35 -12.20 40.95
N LEU A 460 -19.12 -11.29 40.32
CA LEU A 460 -20.56 -11.16 40.53
C LEU A 460 -21.33 -12.42 40.10
N GLU A 461 -20.96 -13.04 38.97
CA GLU A 461 -21.56 -14.31 38.53
C GLU A 461 -21.30 -15.44 39.53
N ASN A 462 -20.08 -15.52 40.09
CA ASN A 462 -19.74 -16.52 41.09
C ASN A 462 -20.48 -16.29 42.42
N GLN A 463 -20.59 -15.05 42.89
CA GLN A 463 -21.41 -14.72 44.06
C GLN A 463 -22.89 -15.03 43.83
N LYS A 464 -23.43 -14.69 42.65
CA LYS A 464 -24.80 -15.05 42.26
C LYS A 464 -24.99 -16.56 42.29
N LYS A 465 -24.06 -17.34 41.72
CA LYS A 465 -24.10 -18.82 41.78
C LYS A 465 -24.11 -19.32 43.22
N SER A 466 -23.23 -18.81 44.08
CA SER A 466 -23.19 -19.17 45.50
C SER A 466 -24.49 -18.85 46.23
N LEU A 467 -25.01 -17.63 46.05
CA LEU A 467 -26.28 -17.20 46.64
C LEU A 467 -27.45 -18.02 46.11
N THR A 468 -27.50 -18.34 44.81
CA THR A 468 -28.54 -19.22 44.28
C THR A 468 -28.45 -20.63 44.84
N TYR A 469 -27.25 -21.13 45.08
CA TYR A 469 -27.04 -22.42 45.74
C TYR A 469 -27.53 -22.37 47.19
N GLU A 470 -27.18 -21.33 47.95
CA GLU A 470 -27.67 -21.13 49.32
C GLU A 470 -29.19 -20.95 49.38
N VAL A 471 -29.77 -20.14 48.49
CA VAL A 471 -31.22 -19.98 48.38
C VAL A 471 -31.89 -21.29 48.02
N ASN A 472 -31.33 -22.08 47.11
CA ASN A 472 -31.85 -23.41 46.80
C ASN A 472 -31.70 -24.37 47.98
N LYS A 473 -30.60 -24.31 48.71
CA LYS A 473 -30.39 -25.10 49.94
C LYS A 473 -31.40 -24.72 51.01
N LEU A 474 -31.62 -23.43 51.25
CA LEU A 474 -32.63 -22.92 52.19
C LEU A 474 -34.05 -23.26 51.74
N LYS A 475 -34.37 -23.15 50.44
CA LYS A 475 -35.64 -23.61 49.88
C LYS A 475 -35.84 -25.11 50.08
N ASN A 476 -34.80 -25.93 49.89
CA ASN A 476 -34.86 -27.36 50.12
C ASN A 476 -34.99 -27.70 51.61
N SER A 477 -34.31 -26.98 52.50
CA SER A 477 -34.46 -27.11 53.96
C SER A 477 -35.85 -26.67 54.43
N LEU A 478 -36.38 -25.58 53.90
CA LEU A 478 -37.73 -25.11 54.19
C LEU A 478 -38.77 -26.08 53.63
N LYS A 479 -38.56 -26.61 52.41
CA LYS A 479 -39.40 -27.67 51.85
C LYS A 479 -39.38 -28.91 52.74
N GLY A 480 -38.22 -29.34 53.22
CA GLY A 480 -38.09 -30.45 54.17
C GLY A 480 -38.79 -30.19 55.52
N LEU A 481 -38.76 -28.95 56.03
CA LEU A 481 -39.52 -28.56 57.22
C LEU A 481 -41.03 -28.56 56.94
N VAL A 482 -41.47 -28.00 55.82
CA VAL A 482 -42.88 -27.97 55.40
C VAL A 482 -43.41 -29.38 55.14
N ASP A 483 -42.61 -30.28 54.56
CA ASP A 483 -42.93 -31.70 54.38
C ASP A 483 -42.97 -32.44 55.74
N GLY A 484 -42.19 -31.99 56.73
CA GLY A 484 -42.27 -32.48 58.12
C GLY A 484 -43.47 -31.98 58.92
N PHE A 485 -44.02 -30.79 58.59
CA PHE A 485 -45.20 -30.21 59.23
C PHE A 485 -46.52 -30.52 58.49
N SER A 486 -46.48 -30.75 57.18
CA SER A 486 -47.66 -30.99 56.34
C SER A 486 -47.87 -32.49 56.13
N ILE A 487 -48.82 -33.08 56.88
CA ILE A 487 -49.20 -34.50 56.79
C ILE A 487 -49.99 -34.81 55.50
N CYS A 488 -50.11 -33.87 54.55
CA CYS A 488 -51.10 -33.98 53.46
C CYS A 488 -50.54 -33.95 52.03
N ASN A 489 -49.26 -34.30 51.79
CA ASN A 489 -48.75 -34.56 50.44
C ASN A 489 -48.17 -35.98 50.33
N GLY A 490 -48.62 -36.76 49.35
CA GLY A 490 -48.38 -38.22 49.23
C GLY A 490 -46.92 -38.69 49.11
N ASP A 491 -45.95 -37.80 49.02
CA ASP A 491 -44.52 -38.14 48.99
C ASP A 491 -43.90 -38.34 50.39
N THR A 492 -44.54 -37.85 51.46
CA THR A 492 -44.03 -37.95 52.84
C THR A 492 -44.21 -39.34 53.46
N MET A 493 -45.00 -40.23 52.85
CA MET A 493 -45.23 -41.59 53.35
C MET A 493 -44.12 -42.59 52.94
N LYS A 494 -43.19 -42.22 52.03
CA LYS A 494 -42.11 -43.11 51.58
C LYS A 494 -40.72 -42.78 52.15
N MET A 495 -40.53 -41.61 52.75
CA MET A 495 -39.25 -41.19 53.32
C MET A 495 -39.37 -40.99 54.83
N LEU A 496 -39.07 -42.09 55.54
CA LEU A 496 -38.75 -42.28 56.96
C LEU A 496 -39.33 -41.26 57.98
N ASN A 497 -40.41 -41.69 58.63
CA ASN A 497 -41.16 -41.02 59.70
C ASN A 497 -40.38 -41.00 61.05
N PRO A 498 -40.39 -39.91 61.85
CA PRO A 498 -39.62 -39.82 63.10
C PRO A 498 -40.23 -40.53 64.33
N TYR A 499 -41.42 -41.13 64.22
CA TYR A 499 -42.14 -41.68 65.38
C TYR A 499 -42.16 -43.21 65.49
N THR A 500 -41.27 -43.91 64.78
CA THR A 500 -41.08 -45.36 64.99
C THR A 500 -39.60 -45.65 65.28
N ASN A 501 -39.29 -45.82 66.57
CA ASN A 501 -38.07 -46.47 67.10
C ASN A 501 -37.83 -47.77 66.28
N GLU A 502 -36.67 -48.06 65.68
CA GLU A 502 -35.35 -48.28 66.30
C GLU A 502 -34.16 -47.81 65.41
N ARG A 503 -34.41 -47.11 64.29
CA ARG A 503 -33.36 -46.73 63.32
C ARG A 503 -32.66 -45.39 63.56
N SER A 504 -33.22 -44.54 64.44
CA SER A 504 -32.69 -43.20 64.76
C SER A 504 -31.40 -43.21 65.59
N ASN A 505 -31.25 -44.19 66.49
CA ASN A 505 -30.07 -44.27 67.35
C ASN A 505 -28.78 -44.69 66.60
N LEU A 506 -28.89 -45.44 65.50
CA LEU A 506 -27.72 -45.90 64.72
C LEU A 506 -27.11 -44.83 63.81
N LEU A 507 -27.88 -43.82 63.40
CA LEU A 507 -27.39 -42.71 62.55
C LEU A 507 -26.82 -41.55 63.38
N SER A 508 -27.24 -41.38 64.63
CA SER A 508 -26.60 -40.42 65.55
C SER A 508 -25.15 -40.79 65.89
N SER A 509 -24.82 -42.09 65.89
CA SER A 509 -23.45 -42.59 66.10
C SER A 509 -22.53 -42.50 64.87
N LEU A 510 -23.07 -42.19 63.69
CA LEU A 510 -22.28 -41.96 62.46
C LEU A 510 -21.94 -40.46 62.23
N SER A 511 -22.38 -39.57 63.13
CA SER A 511 -22.25 -38.11 63.00
C SER A 511 -21.28 -37.49 64.02
N LYS A 512 -20.12 -38.14 64.24
CA LYS A 512 -18.92 -37.52 64.84
C LYS A 512 -17.73 -37.71 63.89
N PRO A 513 -16.79 -36.75 63.82
CA PRO A 513 -16.03 -36.46 62.61
C PRO A 513 -14.99 -37.54 62.33
N SER A 514 -15.19 -38.30 61.26
CA SER A 514 -14.14 -39.11 60.65
C SER A 514 -13.23 -38.22 59.82
N ASN A 515 -12.02 -38.04 60.35
CA ASN A 515 -10.75 -37.85 59.65
C ASN A 515 -10.64 -36.72 58.59
N ILE A 516 -9.91 -35.69 59.01
CA ILE A 516 -9.17 -34.71 58.20
C ILE A 516 -8.31 -35.35 57.08
N ASN A 517 -8.03 -36.65 57.15
CA ASN A 517 -7.22 -37.37 56.16
C ASN A 517 -8.01 -37.90 54.92
N GLU A 518 -9.34 -37.88 54.94
CA GLU A 518 -10.16 -38.36 53.81
C GLU A 518 -10.56 -37.23 52.83
N LEU A 519 -10.72 -36.01 53.35
CA LEU A 519 -10.89 -34.79 52.54
C LEU A 519 -9.63 -34.44 51.73
N MET A 520 -8.44 -34.72 52.25
CA MET A 520 -7.17 -34.51 51.54
C MET A 520 -6.99 -35.53 50.39
N ARG A 521 -7.42 -36.78 50.60
CA ARG A 521 -7.43 -37.83 49.55
C ARG A 521 -8.51 -37.62 48.48
N MET A 522 -9.63 -36.98 48.79
CA MET A 522 -10.64 -36.63 47.80
C MET A 522 -10.25 -35.41 46.95
N MET A 523 -9.50 -34.45 47.50
CA MET A 523 -8.93 -33.37 46.69
C MET A 523 -7.88 -33.89 45.69
N GLU A 524 -6.97 -34.79 46.10
CA GLU A 524 -5.96 -35.38 45.19
C GLU A 524 -6.53 -36.33 44.13
N ARG A 525 -7.70 -36.96 44.38
CA ARG A 525 -8.38 -37.79 43.36
C ARG A 525 -9.23 -37.00 42.38
N SER A 526 -9.69 -35.80 42.77
CA SER A 526 -10.46 -34.94 41.87
C SER A 526 -9.59 -34.27 40.79
N THR A 527 -8.28 -34.16 41.01
CA THR A 527 -7.32 -33.60 40.05
C THR A 527 -6.83 -34.58 38.96
N LEU A 528 -7.29 -35.84 38.96
CA LEU A 528 -6.80 -36.89 38.04
C LEU A 528 -7.88 -37.53 37.16
N LEU A 529 -9.12 -37.04 37.16
CA LEU A 529 -10.23 -37.64 36.40
C LEU A 529 -10.98 -36.69 35.45
N ASP A 530 -10.38 -35.55 35.07
CA ASP A 530 -10.99 -34.62 34.11
C ASP A 530 -10.13 -34.36 32.85
N SER A 531 -9.18 -35.26 32.53
CA SER A 531 -8.32 -35.15 31.34
C SER A 531 -8.71 -36.06 30.16
N ASP A 532 -9.73 -36.91 30.28
CA ASP A 532 -10.11 -37.84 29.19
C ASP A 532 -11.61 -37.78 28.90
N ARG A 533 -12.02 -36.79 28.10
CA ARG A 533 -13.20 -36.86 27.21
C ARG A 533 -13.30 -35.62 26.32
N GLY A 534 -12.82 -35.72 25.09
CA GLY A 534 -13.01 -34.67 24.09
C GLY A 534 -12.26 -34.83 22.77
N MET A 535 -12.36 -35.98 22.09
CA MET A 535 -12.07 -36.06 20.66
C MET A 535 -13.06 -37.01 19.96
N VAL A 536 -14.17 -36.47 19.45
CA VAL A 536 -14.94 -37.00 18.31
C VAL A 536 -15.64 -35.84 17.59
N SER A 537 -15.30 -35.70 16.29
CA SER A 537 -15.96 -35.01 15.16
C SER A 537 -16.70 -33.68 15.39
N VAL A 538 -16.22 -32.58 14.77
CA VAL A 538 -16.57 -32.10 13.41
C VAL A 538 -15.41 -31.27 12.88
#